data_AF-A0A534YIF8-F1
#
_entry.id   AF-A0A534YIF8-F1
#
_cell.length_a   1.000
_cell.length_b   1.000
_cell.length_c   1.000
_cell.angle_alpha   90.00
_cell.angle_beta   90.00
_cell.angle_gamma   90.00
#
_symmetry.space_group_name_H-M   'P 1'
#
loop_
_entity.id
_entity.type
_entity.pdbx_description
1 polymer ?
#
loop_
_entity_poly.entity_id
_entity_poly.type
_entity_poly.pdbx_seq_one_letter_code
_entity_poly.pdbx_strand_id
1 'polypeptide(L)' 'MDLVPLTTPSREKLRLAFTVNGEPRDLVVESYKTLLEVLREDLGLTGTKHGCELGECGACAVILDGELVLSCLVAA' A
#
# COMPACT_ATOMS: atom_id res chain seq x y z
N MET A 1 24.12 -28.21 -8.26
CA MET A 1 24.34 -26.97 -7.48
C MET A 1 24.19 -25.85 -8.47
N ASP A 2 22.95 -25.66 -8.88
CA ASP A 2 22.61 -24.94 -10.10
C ASP A 2 22.24 -23.52 -9.70
N LEU A 3 23.06 -22.58 -10.17
CA LEU A 3 22.82 -21.16 -10.01
C LEU A 3 21.57 -20.81 -10.82
N VAL A 4 20.43 -20.66 -10.15
CA VAL A 4 19.26 -19.99 -10.73
C VAL A 4 19.68 -18.56 -11.06
N PRO A 5 19.56 -18.10 -12.31
CA PRO A 5 19.83 -16.70 -12.63
C PRO A 5 18.80 -15.85 -11.89
N LEU A 6 19.27 -14.95 -11.01
CA LEU A 6 18.45 -13.91 -10.40
C LEU A 6 18.05 -12.91 -11.51
N THR A 7 17.04 -13.26 -12.31
CA THR A 7 16.31 -12.24 -13.06
C THR A 7 15.66 -11.34 -12.02
N THR A 8 16.15 -10.11 -11.90
CA THR A 8 15.51 -9.07 -11.09
C THR A 8 14.03 -9.03 -11.47
N PRO A 9 13.08 -9.28 -10.55
CA PRO A 9 11.67 -9.22 -10.90
C PRO A 9 11.39 -7.81 -11.45
N SER A 10 10.80 -7.75 -12.64
CA SER A 10 10.31 -6.50 -13.20
C SER A 10 9.31 -5.92 -12.21
N ARG A 11 9.49 -4.64 -11.84
CA ARG A 11 8.53 -3.86 -11.07
C ARG A 11 7.22 -3.75 -11.86
N GLU A 12 6.33 -4.71 -11.64
CA GLU A 12 5.03 -4.76 -12.27
C GLU A 12 4.15 -3.65 -11.70
N LYS A 13 3.46 -2.93 -12.58
CA LYS A 13 2.61 -1.83 -12.19
C LYS A 13 1.15 -2.19 -12.38
N LEU A 14 0.31 -1.81 -11.42
CA LEU A 14 -1.13 -2.03 -11.43
C LEU A 14 -1.85 -0.69 -11.45
N ARG A 15 -2.96 -0.62 -12.19
CA ARG A 15 -3.89 0.51 -12.15
C ARG A 15 -4.94 0.25 -11.07
N LEU A 16 -5.05 1.16 -10.11
CA LEU A 16 -6.00 1.10 -9.00
C LEU A 16 -7.03 2.20 -9.15
N ALA A 17 -8.29 1.89 -8.85
CA ALA A 17 -9.38 2.86 -8.77
C ALA A 17 -10.18 2.64 -7.49
N PHE A 18 -10.20 3.65 -6.61
CA PHE A 18 -10.87 3.58 -5.30
C PHE A 18 -11.27 4.97 -4.80
N THR A 19 -12.02 5.04 -3.70
CA THR A 19 -12.39 6.30 -3.05
C THR A 19 -11.62 6.45 -1.74
N VAL A 20 -11.01 7.61 -1.52
CA VAL A 20 -10.37 7.96 -0.25
C VAL A 20 -10.97 9.26 0.26
N ASN A 21 -11.47 9.25 1.50
CA ASN A 21 -12.10 10.43 2.13
C ASN A 21 -13.22 11.07 1.26
N GLY A 22 -13.98 10.25 0.53
CA GLY A 22 -15.04 10.70 -0.37
C GLY A 22 -14.59 11.16 -1.76
N GLU A 23 -13.29 11.20 -2.03
CA GLU A 23 -12.74 11.58 -3.34
C GLU A 23 -12.34 10.35 -4.17
N PRO A 24 -12.79 10.22 -5.43
CA PRO A 24 -12.32 9.17 -6.31
C PRO A 24 -10.85 9.37 -6.69
N ARG A 25 -10.09 8.28 -6.73
CA ARG A 25 -8.68 8.22 -7.13
C ARG A 25 -8.50 7.14 -8.19
N ASP A 26 -7.66 7.43 -9.18
CA ASP A 26 -7.25 6.52 -10.24
C ASP A 26 -5.76 6.74 -10.51
N LEU A 27 -4.95 5.72 -10.24
CA LEU A 27 -3.49 5.83 -10.30
C LEU A 27 -2.83 4.50 -10.65
N VAL A 28 -1.59 4.58 -11.11
CA VAL A 28 -0.74 3.42 -11.40
C VAL A 28 0.35 3.33 -10.35
N VAL A 29 0.40 2.23 -9.62
CA VAL A 29 1.36 1.98 -8.52
C VAL A 29 2.15 0.71 -8.77
N GLU A 30 3.25 0.54 -8.03
CA GLU A 30 4.00 -0.72 -8.03
C GLU A 30 3.18 -1.81 -7.32
N SER A 31 3.13 -3.02 -7.89
CA SER A 31 2.26 -4.11 -7.43
C SER A 31 2.56 -4.66 -6.04
N TYR A 32 3.74 -4.37 -5.51
CA TYR A 32 4.16 -4.79 -4.17
C TYR A 32 3.79 -3.77 -3.08
N LYS A 33 3.26 -2.59 -3.43
CA LYS A 33 2.97 -1.54 -2.45
C LYS A 33 1.79 -1.92 -1.56
N THR A 34 1.94 -1.56 -0.29
CA THR A 34 0.88 -1.59 0.69
C THR A 34 -0.05 -0.38 0.54
N LEU A 35 -1.25 -0.46 1.09
CA LEU A 35 -2.18 0.66 1.16
C LEU A 35 -1.56 1.85 1.91
N LEU A 36 -0.74 1.60 2.94
CA LEU A 36 -0.02 2.65 3.68
C LEU A 36 0.91 3.46 2.75
N GLU A 37 1.71 2.76 1.94
CA GLU A 37 2.62 3.39 0.99
C GLU A 37 1.85 4.16 -0.08
N VAL A 38 0.78 3.60 -0.64
CA VAL A 38 -0.04 4.29 -1.64
C VAL A 38 -0.66 5.58 -1.09
N LEU A 39 -1.22 5.53 0.12
CA LEU A 39 -1.79 6.73 0.74
C LEU A 39 -0.74 7.82 0.97
N ARG A 40 0.44 7.45 1.48
CA ARG A 40 1.44 8.42 1.92
C ARG A 40 2.36 8.92 0.81
N GLU A 41 2.84 8.01 -0.02
CA GLU A 41 3.87 8.29 -1.03
C GLU A 41 3.26 8.67 -2.37
N ASP A 42 2.27 7.92 -2.85
CA ASP A 42 1.68 8.15 -4.17
C ASP A 42 0.59 9.23 -4.12
N LEU A 43 -0.19 9.28 -3.02
CA LEU A 43 -1.27 10.25 -2.85
C LEU A 43 -0.96 11.43 -1.94
N GLY A 44 0.18 11.42 -1.23
CA GLY A 44 0.61 12.51 -0.34
C GLY A 44 -0.24 12.68 0.94
N LEU A 45 -1.12 11.74 1.25
CA LEU A 45 -2.01 11.76 2.42
C LEU A 45 -1.25 11.28 3.67
N THR A 46 -0.36 12.12 4.18
CA THR A 46 0.58 11.77 5.25
C THR A 46 0.00 11.73 6.67
N GLY A 47 -1.33 11.79 6.80
CA GLY A 47 -2.06 11.71 8.08
C GLY A 47 -1.86 10.37 8.76
N THR A 48 -2.14 9.27 8.05
CA THR A 48 -1.80 7.89 8.45
C THR A 48 -0.28 7.76 8.58
N LYS A 49 0.23 7.09 9.61
CA LYS A 49 1.67 7.11 9.94
C LYS A 49 2.37 5.78 9.67
N HIS A 50 3.64 5.86 9.26
CA HIS A 50 4.57 4.74 9.45
C HIS A 50 4.83 4.55 10.94
N GLY A 51 4.97 3.30 11.35
CA GLY A 51 5.22 2.90 12.72
C GLY A 51 6.13 1.69 12.73
N CYS A 52 5.56 0.52 13.04
CA CYS A 52 6.30 -0.74 12.97
C CYS A 52 6.32 -1.37 11.58
N GLU A 53 5.26 -1.17 10.78
CA GLU A 53 5.04 -1.89 9.50
C GLU A 53 4.95 -3.42 9.63
N LEU A 54 4.70 -3.89 10.85
CA LEU A 54 4.57 -5.32 11.20
C LEU A 54 3.16 -5.69 11.68
N GLY A 55 2.22 -4.74 11.66
CA GLY A 55 0.85 -4.96 12.13
C GLY A 55 0.66 -4.90 13.65
N GLU A 56 1.59 -4.31 14.40
CA GLU A 56 1.56 -4.36 15.87
C GLU A 56 1.15 -3.04 16.53
N CYS A 57 1.62 -1.89 16.02
CA CYS A 57 1.51 -0.62 16.75
C CYS A 57 0.25 0.21 16.47
N GLY A 58 -0.54 -0.14 15.44
CA GLY A 58 -1.77 0.59 15.09
C GLY A 58 -1.59 1.98 14.45
N ALA A 59 -0.36 2.51 14.33
CA ALA A 59 -0.12 3.85 13.79
C ALA A 59 -0.60 4.05 12.34
N CYS A 60 -0.76 2.95 11.60
CA CYS A 60 -1.22 2.92 10.21
C CYS A 60 -2.73 2.61 10.07
N ALA A 61 -3.50 2.61 11.15
CA ALA A 61 -4.90 2.23 11.10
C ALA A 61 -5.74 3.16 10.21
N VAL A 62 -6.61 2.59 9.39
CA VAL A 62 -7.57 3.29 8.51
C VAL A 62 -8.92 2.55 8.52
N ILE A 63 -9.98 3.21 8.07
CA ILE A 63 -11.26 2.57 7.78
C ILE A 63 -11.30 2.20 6.30
N LEU A 64 -11.40 0.91 5.99
CA LEU A 64 -11.55 0.36 4.65
C LEU A 64 -12.91 -0.33 4.58
N ASP A 65 -13.79 0.14 3.70
CA ASP A 65 -15.15 -0.41 3.51
C ASP A 65 -15.96 -0.54 4.82
N GLY A 66 -15.73 0.37 5.77
CA GLY A 66 -16.38 0.39 7.08
C GLY A 66 -15.65 -0.37 8.18
N GLU A 67 -14.58 -1.09 7.86
CA GLU A 67 -13.80 -1.87 8.82
C GLU A 67 -12.47 -1.21 9.19
N LEU A 68 -12.10 -1.28 10.47
CA LEU A 68 -10.80 -0.80 10.93
C LEU A 68 -9.72 -1.82 10.58
N VAL A 69 -8.77 -1.42 9.74
CA VAL A 69 -7.67 -2.28 9.26
C VAL A 69 -6.31 -1.60 9.45
N LEU A 70 -5.25 -2.40 9.52
CA LEU A 70 -3.88 -1.91 9.54
C LEU A 70 -3.37 -1.81 8.09
N SER A 71 -3.33 -0.59 7.55
CA SER A 71 -2.99 -0.38 6.12
C SER A 71 -1.60 -0.88 5.70
N CYS A 72 -0.68 -1.09 6.65
CA CYS A 72 0.62 -1.72 6.37
C CYS A 72 0.54 -3.22 6.05
N LEU A 73 -0.58 -3.88 6.33
CA LEU A 73 -0.80 -5.31 6.01
C LEU A 73 -1.83 -5.52 4.88
N VAL A 74 -2.24 -4.44 4.21
CA VAL A 74 -3.18 -4.49 3.09
C VAL A 74 -2.41 -4.20 1.82
N ALA A 75 -2.48 -5.10 0.84
CA ALA A 75 -1.99 -4.83 -0.52
C ALA A 75 -2.88 -3.80 -1.20
N ALA A 76 -2.30 -2.85 -1.93
CA ALA A 76 -3.03 -1.78 -2.58
C ALA A 76 -3.72 -2.23 -3.88
#